data_AF-A0A3N5YIY8-F1
#
_entry.id   AF-A0A3N5YIY8-F1
#
_cell.length_a   1.000
_cell.length_b   1.000
_cell.length_c   1.000
_cell.angle_alpha   90.00
_cell.angle_beta   90.00
_cell.angle_gamma   90.00
#
_symmetry.space_group_name_H-M   'P 1'
#
loop_
_entity.id
_entity.type
_entity.pdbx_description
1 polymer ?
#
loop_
_entity_poly.entity_id
_entity_poly.type
_entity_poly.pdbx_seq_one_letter_code
_entity_poly.pdbx_strand_id
1 'polypeptide(L)'
;ACDRLTADFGSWKTPWGEVNRYQRLTGEIVQKFNDAAPSIPVAFTAARWGSLASFAARTYPGTKRMYGTSGNSFVAAVEFGERVRARAVSAGGESGDPASPHFGDQAERYATGNLREVYFYRADVEKHAEKTYRPGQM
;
A
#
# COMPACT_ATOMS: atom_id res chain seq x y z
N ALA A 1 4.31 -28.52 0.03
CA ALA A 1 3.80 -27.17 0.31
C ALA A 1 3.53 -26.97 1.80
N CYS A 2 2.71 -27.84 2.42
CA CYS A 2 2.45 -27.80 3.87
C CYS A 2 3.72 -27.89 4.72
N ASP A 3 4.70 -28.74 4.35
CA ASP A 3 5.94 -28.88 5.12
C ASP A 3 6.76 -27.58 5.19
N ARG A 4 6.80 -26.83 4.09
CA ARG A 4 7.46 -25.52 4.05
C ARG A 4 6.76 -24.53 4.96
N LEU A 5 5.42 -24.48 4.96
CA LEU A 5 4.67 -23.61 5.87
C LEU A 5 4.92 -23.97 7.34
N THR A 6 4.95 -25.26 7.66
CA THR A 6 5.27 -25.73 9.02
C THR A 6 6.71 -25.38 9.40
N ALA A 7 7.70 -25.54 8.52
CA ALA A 7 9.09 -25.20 8.80
C ALA A 7 9.32 -23.69 8.95
N ASP A 8 8.68 -22.89 8.09
CA ASP A 8 8.86 -21.44 8.07
C ASP A 8 8.09 -20.76 9.22
N PHE A 9 6.84 -21.18 9.47
CA PHE A 9 5.88 -20.49 10.34
C PHE A 9 5.36 -21.33 11.51
N GLY A 10 5.83 -22.57 11.68
CA GLY A 10 5.43 -23.47 12.77
C GLY A 10 4.14 -24.25 12.53
N SER A 11 3.31 -23.86 11.56
CA SER A 11 2.07 -24.57 11.22
C SER A 11 1.67 -24.37 9.76
N TRP A 12 1.06 -25.38 9.15
CA TRP A 12 0.41 -25.23 7.84
C TRP A 12 -0.86 -24.37 7.91
N LYS A 13 -1.44 -24.20 9.10
CA LYS A 13 -2.63 -23.36 9.35
C LYS A 13 -2.30 -21.88 9.58
N THR A 14 -1.07 -21.45 9.29
CA THR A 14 -0.66 -20.05 9.44
C THR A 14 -1.59 -19.11 8.68
N PRO A 15 -2.12 -18.05 9.32
CA PRO A 15 -2.99 -17.09 8.65
C PRO A 15 -2.32 -16.47 7.44
N TRP A 16 -3.06 -16.30 6.35
CA TRP A 16 -2.52 -15.71 5.12
C TRP A 16 -1.85 -14.36 5.35
N GLY A 17 -2.44 -13.53 6.22
CA GLY A 17 -1.89 -12.23 6.58
C GLY A 17 -0.51 -12.31 7.21
N GLU A 18 -0.11 -13.41 7.87
CA GLU A 18 1.25 -13.59 8.40
C GLU A 18 2.28 -13.90 7.30
N VAL A 19 1.82 -14.46 6.17
CA VAL A 19 2.66 -14.79 5.02
C VAL A 19 2.74 -13.63 4.04
N ASN A 20 1.61 -12.99 3.71
CA ASN A 20 1.51 -11.98 2.66
C ASN A 20 1.49 -10.56 3.21
N ARG A 21 2.60 -9.83 3.02
CA ARG A 21 2.83 -8.54 3.67
C ARG A 21 3.14 -7.42 2.70
N TYR A 22 2.73 -6.21 3.05
CA TYR A 22 3.29 -4.98 2.54
C TYR A 22 4.37 -4.48 3.50
N GLN A 23 5.53 -4.09 2.97
CA GLN A 23 6.58 -3.45 3.74
C GLN A 23 7.31 -2.44 2.87
N ARG A 24 7.50 -1.25 3.41
CA ARG A 24 8.29 -0.19 2.79
C ARG A 24 9.19 0.39 3.88
N LEU A 25 10.50 0.18 3.75
CA LEU A 25 11.48 0.57 4.78
C LEU A 25 12.30 1.79 4.38
N THR A 26 12.52 1.98 3.08
CA THR A 26 13.39 3.02 2.52
C THR A 26 12.81 3.63 1.25
N GLY A 27 13.35 4.78 0.85
CA GLY A 27 13.03 5.44 -0.42
C GLY A 27 13.66 4.79 -1.65
N GLU A 28 14.34 3.65 -1.50
CA GLU A 28 15.00 2.95 -2.60
C GLU A 28 13.96 2.41 -3.60
N ILE A 29 14.24 2.50 -4.90
CA ILE A 29 13.38 1.92 -5.94
C ILE A 29 13.31 0.40 -5.77
N VAL A 30 14.45 -0.23 -5.51
CA VAL A 30 14.53 -1.66 -5.21
C VAL A 30 14.43 -1.81 -3.70
N GLN A 31 13.24 -2.21 -3.24
CA GLN A 31 12.97 -2.39 -1.81
C GLN A 31 13.76 -3.56 -1.24
N LYS A 32 14.29 -3.36 -0.03
CA LYS A 32 14.85 -4.41 0.82
C LYS A 32 13.79 -4.82 1.84
N PHE A 33 13.74 -6.11 2.17
CA PHE A 33 12.75 -6.66 3.07
C PHE A 33 13.39 -7.32 4.27
N ASN A 34 12.70 -7.29 5.41
CA ASN A 34 13.16 -7.86 6.66
C ASN A 34 11.95 -8.32 7.49
N ASP A 35 11.91 -9.62 7.80
CA ASP A 35 10.85 -10.22 8.63
C ASP A 35 10.84 -9.67 10.07
N ALA A 36 11.95 -9.15 10.57
CA ALA A 36 12.01 -8.53 11.90
C ALA A 36 11.48 -7.09 11.92
N ALA A 37 11.35 -6.43 10.75
CA ALA A 37 10.85 -5.07 10.66
C ALA A 37 9.31 -5.04 10.54
N PRO A 38 8.66 -3.93 10.95
CA PRO A 38 7.21 -3.78 10.81
C PRO A 38 6.74 -3.99 9.37
N SER A 39 5.56 -4.57 9.22
CA SER A 39 4.90 -4.80 7.93
C SER A 39 3.39 -4.88 8.13
N ILE A 40 2.62 -4.70 7.07
CA ILE A 40 1.15 -4.66 7.09
C ILE A 40 0.61 -5.93 6.42
N PRO A 41 -0.35 -6.66 7.02
CA PRO A 41 -0.97 -7.81 6.36
C PRO A 41 -1.79 -7.35 5.14
N VAL A 42 -1.67 -8.06 4.02
CA VAL A 42 -2.50 -7.79 2.84
C VAL A 42 -3.35 -9.03 2.53
N ALA A 43 -4.67 -8.87 2.55
CA ALA A 43 -5.59 -10.00 2.38
C ALA A 43 -5.70 -10.47 0.91
N PHE A 44 -5.63 -9.53 -0.04
CA PHE A 44 -5.79 -9.82 -1.46
C PHE A 44 -4.50 -10.35 -2.11
N THR A 45 -4.66 -11.08 -3.21
CA THR A 45 -3.57 -11.81 -3.89
C THR A 45 -3.25 -11.20 -5.26
N ALA A 46 -2.35 -11.82 -6.02
CA ALA A 46 -2.04 -11.38 -7.37
C ALA A 46 -3.20 -11.63 -8.35
N ALA A 47 -3.31 -10.81 -9.41
CA ALA A 47 -4.30 -10.97 -10.48
C ALA A 47 -4.25 -12.35 -11.17
N ARG A 48 -3.06 -12.97 -11.24
CA ARG A 48 -2.88 -14.36 -11.72
C ARG A 48 -3.70 -15.40 -10.94
N TRP A 49 -4.19 -15.07 -9.75
CA TRP A 49 -5.07 -15.92 -8.93
C TRP A 49 -6.52 -15.42 -8.91
N GLY A 50 -6.89 -14.52 -9.83
CA GLY A 50 -8.25 -13.99 -9.98
C GLY A 50 -8.58 -12.78 -9.10
N SER A 51 -7.61 -12.21 -8.39
CA SER A 51 -7.86 -11.03 -7.55
C SER A 51 -7.90 -9.74 -8.38
N LEU A 52 -9.02 -9.01 -8.31
CA LEU A 52 -9.16 -7.71 -8.94
C LEU A 52 -8.29 -6.64 -8.25
N ALA A 53 -8.32 -6.61 -6.92
CA ALA A 53 -7.33 -5.90 -6.11
C ALA A 53 -6.04 -6.73 -6.15
N SER A 54 -5.16 -6.46 -7.11
CA SER A 54 -3.96 -7.24 -7.34
C SER A 54 -2.83 -6.81 -6.41
N PHE A 55 -2.29 -7.77 -5.66
CA PHE A 55 -1.07 -7.64 -4.88
C PHE A 55 -0.16 -8.85 -5.14
N ALA A 56 0.82 -8.67 -5.99
CA ALA A 56 1.76 -9.72 -6.35
C ALA A 56 2.97 -9.70 -5.41
N ALA A 57 2.92 -10.61 -4.44
CA ALA A 57 3.99 -10.85 -3.49
C ALA A 57 4.76 -12.15 -3.77
N ARG A 58 5.97 -12.22 -3.24
CA ARG A 58 6.85 -13.40 -3.24
C ARG A 58 7.87 -13.30 -2.09
N THR A 59 8.53 -14.40 -1.78
CA THR A 59 9.67 -14.40 -0.85
C THR A 59 10.89 -13.72 -1.47
N TYR A 60 11.66 -13.02 -0.65
CA TYR A 60 12.92 -12.37 -1.02
C TYR A 60 14.10 -13.00 -0.28
N PRO A 61 15.36 -12.76 -0.71
CA PRO A 61 16.51 -13.27 0.01
C PRO A 61 16.47 -12.89 1.50
N GLY A 62 16.59 -13.88 2.39
CA GLY A 62 16.57 -13.68 3.84
C GLY A 62 15.17 -13.53 4.46
N THR A 63 14.08 -13.71 3.69
CA THR A 63 12.71 -13.64 4.22
C THR A 63 11.98 -14.97 4.10
N LYS A 64 11.17 -15.29 5.11
CA LYS A 64 10.15 -16.33 5.08
C LYS A 64 8.83 -15.75 4.61
N ARG A 65 8.51 -14.51 5.02
CA ARG A 65 7.33 -13.81 4.54
C ARG A 65 7.47 -13.43 3.06
N MET A 66 6.31 -13.28 2.42
CA MET A 66 6.17 -12.76 1.09
C MET A 66 5.89 -11.26 1.13
N TYR A 67 6.56 -10.51 0.26
CA TYR A 67 6.38 -9.07 0.14
C TYR A 67 5.93 -8.65 -1.26
N GLY A 68 4.96 -7.74 -1.33
CA GLY A 68 4.44 -7.22 -2.59
C GLY A 68 5.33 -6.18 -3.24
N THR A 69 5.57 -6.31 -4.54
CA THR A 69 6.32 -5.30 -5.34
C THR A 69 5.63 -4.93 -6.65
N SER A 70 4.47 -5.50 -6.93
CA SER A 70 3.68 -5.17 -8.12
C SER A 70 2.20 -5.45 -7.89
N GLY A 71 1.34 -4.84 -8.72
CA GLY A 71 -0.11 -4.87 -8.54
C GLY A 71 -0.70 -3.47 -8.65
N ASN A 72 -1.84 -3.22 -8.02
CA ASN A 72 -2.41 -1.89 -7.97
C ASN A 72 -1.56 -0.99 -7.08
N SER A 73 -1.00 0.08 -7.65
CA SER A 73 -0.25 1.11 -6.92
C SER A 73 -1.12 2.32 -6.55
N PHE A 74 -1.99 2.72 -7.48
CA PHE A 74 -3.02 3.73 -7.29
C PHE A 74 -4.38 3.14 -7.65
N VAL A 75 -5.38 3.36 -6.80
CA VAL A 75 -6.76 2.92 -7.02
C VAL A 75 -7.66 4.13 -6.83
N ALA A 76 -8.61 4.32 -7.75
CA ALA A 76 -9.65 5.33 -7.63
C ALA A 76 -10.99 4.77 -8.10
N ALA A 77 -12.06 5.10 -7.36
CA ALA A 77 -13.43 4.92 -7.77
C ALA A 77 -14.06 6.31 -7.91
N VAL A 78 -14.67 6.58 -9.06
CA VAL A 78 -15.20 7.90 -9.43
C VAL A 78 -16.67 7.77 -9.81
N GLU A 79 -17.50 8.58 -9.16
CA GLU A 79 -18.91 8.77 -9.48
C GLU A 79 -19.06 10.04 -10.33
N PHE A 80 -19.62 9.86 -11.54
CA PHE A 80 -19.91 10.96 -12.46
C PHE A 80 -21.38 11.36 -12.37
N GLY A 81 -21.65 12.48 -11.70
CA GLY A 81 -22.95 13.14 -11.66
C GLY A 81 -22.81 14.65 -11.85
N GLU A 82 -23.82 15.43 -11.45
CA GLU A 82 -23.75 16.90 -11.49
C GLU A 82 -22.54 17.44 -10.72
N ARG A 83 -22.15 16.74 -9.64
CA ARG A 83 -20.93 16.98 -8.87
C ARG A 83 -20.12 15.68 -8.79
N VAL A 84 -18.85 15.70 -9.23
CA VAL A 84 -17.94 14.56 -9.19
C VAL A 84 -17.62 14.19 -7.75
N ARG A 85 -17.69 12.90 -7.43
CA ARG A 85 -17.23 12.34 -6.15
C ARG A 85 -16.23 11.24 -6.43
N ALA A 86 -15.15 11.21 -5.66
CA ALA A 86 -14.15 10.17 -5.83
C ALA A 86 -13.55 9.75 -4.49
N ARG A 87 -13.18 8.46 -4.45
CA ARG A 87 -12.41 7.85 -3.38
C ARG A 87 -11.15 7.27 -4.01
N ALA A 88 -9.98 7.47 -3.41
CA ALA A 88 -8.73 6.96 -3.94
C ALA A 88 -7.76 6.50 -2.85
N VAL A 89 -6.71 5.79 -3.23
CA VAL A 89 -5.58 5.45 -2.35
C VAL A 89 -4.32 5.21 -3.17
N SER A 90 -3.17 5.61 -2.62
CA SER A 90 -1.83 5.29 -3.14
C SER A 90 -1.13 4.34 -2.16
N ALA A 91 -0.73 3.15 -2.60
CA ALA A 91 -0.24 2.09 -1.71
C ALA A 91 0.96 2.51 -0.83
N GLY A 92 1.82 3.40 -1.34
CA GLY A 92 3.01 3.89 -0.66
C GLY A 92 2.95 5.33 -0.16
N GLY A 93 1.78 5.98 -0.14
CA GLY A 93 1.71 7.41 0.14
C GLY A 93 2.24 8.27 -1.03
N GLU A 94 2.56 9.53 -0.76
CA GLU A 94 2.87 10.56 -1.76
C GLU A 94 4.31 11.12 -1.63
N SER A 95 5.18 10.47 -0.85
CA SER A 95 6.59 10.86 -0.71
C SER A 95 7.56 9.70 -0.86
N GLY A 96 8.70 9.99 -1.48
CA GLY A 96 9.87 9.10 -1.56
C GLY A 96 10.79 9.17 -0.34
N ASP A 97 10.68 10.22 0.46
CA ASP A 97 11.55 10.48 1.61
C ASP A 97 11.06 9.71 2.85
N PRO A 98 11.86 8.77 3.42
CA PRO A 98 11.51 8.03 4.63
C PRO A 98 11.21 8.90 5.86
N ALA A 99 11.71 10.14 5.90
CA ALA A 99 11.44 11.08 6.99
C ALA A 99 10.11 11.83 6.81
N SER A 100 9.49 11.76 5.64
CA SER A 100 8.21 12.44 5.37
C SER A 100 7.05 11.71 6.06
N PRO A 101 6.08 12.44 6.65
CA PRO A 101 4.85 11.83 7.15
C PRO A 101 4.06 11.12 6.03
N HIS A 102 4.24 11.52 4.77
CA HIS A 102 3.56 10.94 3.60
C HIS A 102 4.35 9.80 2.94
N PHE A 103 5.33 9.22 3.62
CA PHE A 103 6.12 8.08 3.12
C PHE A 103 5.36 6.74 3.14
N GLY A 104 4.39 6.57 4.02
CA GLY A 104 3.67 5.30 4.14
C GLY A 104 2.30 5.43 4.80
N ASP A 105 1.81 6.66 4.93
CA ASP A 105 0.55 7.02 5.61
C ASP A 105 -0.71 6.41 4.98
N GLN A 106 -0.63 5.96 3.73
CA GLN A 106 -1.74 5.33 3.01
C GLN A 106 -1.64 3.79 2.91
N ALA A 107 -0.56 3.17 3.40
CA ALA A 107 -0.37 1.73 3.25
C ALA A 107 -1.44 0.89 3.97
N GLU A 108 -1.85 1.30 5.17
CA GLU A 108 -2.93 0.63 5.91
C GLU A 108 -4.28 0.79 5.20
N ARG A 109 -4.55 2.00 4.66
CA ARG A 109 -5.76 2.27 3.88
C ARG A 109 -5.84 1.39 2.63
N TYR A 110 -4.70 1.20 1.97
CA TYR A 110 -4.59 0.32 0.82
C TYR A 110 -4.87 -1.14 1.20
N ALA A 111 -4.23 -1.64 2.27
CA ALA A 111 -4.37 -3.03 2.72
C ALA A 111 -5.80 -3.36 3.19
N THR A 112 -6.52 -2.38 3.74
CA THR A 112 -7.88 -2.52 4.28
C THR A 112 -8.99 -2.09 3.32
N GLY A 113 -8.66 -1.47 2.19
CA GLY A 113 -9.65 -0.88 1.27
C GLY A 113 -10.32 0.40 1.79
N ASN A 114 -9.74 1.07 2.79
CA ASN A 114 -10.25 2.32 3.36
C ASN A 114 -9.80 3.55 2.53
N LEU A 115 -10.32 3.66 1.32
CA LEU A 115 -9.97 4.73 0.37
C LEU A 115 -10.29 6.13 0.94
N ARG A 116 -9.35 7.07 0.78
CA ARG A 116 -9.52 8.48 1.17
C ARG A 116 -10.45 9.20 0.20
N GLU A 117 -11.10 10.24 0.70
CA GLU A 117 -11.84 11.17 -0.16
C GLU A 117 -10.86 11.95 -1.06
N VAL A 118 -11.29 12.23 -2.29
CA VAL A 118 -10.56 13.07 -3.24
C VAL A 118 -11.20 14.45 -3.26
N TYR A 119 -10.45 15.46 -2.86
CA TYR A 119 -10.90 16.85 -2.87
C TYR A 119 -10.76 17.42 -4.29
N PHE A 120 -11.85 17.40 -5.04
CA PHE A 120 -11.88 17.87 -6.43
C PHE A 120 -12.17 19.37 -6.55
N TYR A 121 -12.95 19.93 -5.62
CA TYR A 121 -13.40 21.32 -5.70
C TYR A 121 -12.54 22.23 -4.85
N ARG A 122 -12.35 23.47 -5.33
CA ARG A 122 -11.48 24.47 -4.69
C ARG A 122 -11.73 24.63 -3.19
N ALA A 123 -12.99 24.74 -2.76
CA ALA A 123 -13.32 24.88 -1.34
C ALA A 123 -12.87 23.67 -0.50
N ASP A 124 -12.98 22.46 -1.07
CA ASP A 124 -12.53 21.23 -0.41
C ASP A 124 -10.99 21.18 -0.35
N VAL A 125 -10.31 21.60 -1.42
CA VAL A 125 -8.84 21.69 -1.47
C VAL A 125 -8.32 22.71 -0.46
N GLU A 126 -8.88 23.92 -0.45
CA GLU A 126 -8.47 25.01 0.46
C GLU A 126 -8.70 24.63 1.93
N LYS A 127 -9.79 23.90 2.23
CA LYS A 127 -10.09 23.42 3.59
C LYS A 127 -9.08 22.40 4.11
N HIS A 128 -8.50 21.57 3.24
CA HIS A 128 -7.62 20.46 3.63
C HIS A 128 -6.16 20.67 3.22
N ALA A 129 -5.79 21.86 2.73
CA ALA A 129 -4.43 22.16 2.32
C ALA A 129 -3.48 22.29 3.53
N GLU A 130 -2.40 21.52 3.54
CA GLU A 130 -1.33 21.66 4.54
C GLU A 130 -0.30 22.74 4.15
N LYS A 131 -0.13 22.97 2.84
CA LYS A 131 0.78 23.97 2.29
C LYS A 131 0.22 24.56 1.01
N THR A 132 0.38 25.87 0.84
CA THR A 132 0.15 26.57 -0.42
C THR A 132 1.48 26.97 -1.04
N TYR A 133 1.60 26.84 -2.36
CA TYR A 133 2.79 27.25 -3.09
C TYR A 133 2.43 28.28 -4.16
N ARG A 134 3.29 29.27 -4.36
CA ARG A 134 3.23 30.20 -5.49
C ARG A 134 4.55 30.12 -6.24
N PRO A 135 4.54 29.70 -7.51
CA PRO A 135 5.73 29.67 -8.33
C PRO A 135 6.50 31.00 -8.28
N GLY A 136 7.80 30.94 -7.97
CA GLY A 136 8.67 32.12 -7.87
C GLY A 136 8.74 32.78 -6.49
N GLN A 137 7.99 32.30 -5.50
CA GLN A 137 8.13 32.71 -4.10
C GLN A 137 8.73 31.53 -3.30
N MET A 138 9.87 31.76 -2.64
CA MET A 138 10.44 30.81 -1.67
C MET A 138 9.71 30.92 -0.34
#